data_AF-A0A2E0MFP1-F1
#
_entry.id   AF-A0A2E0MFP1-F1
#
_cell.length_a   1.000
_cell.length_b   1.000
_cell.length_c   1.000
_cell.angle_alpha   90.00
_cell.angle_beta   90.00
_cell.angle_gamma   90.00
#
_symmetry.space_group_name_H-M   'P 1'
#
loop_
_entity.id
_entity.type
_entity.pdbx_description
1 polymer ?
#
loop_
_entity_poly.entity_id
_entity_poly.type
_entity_poly.pdbx_seq_one_letter_code
_entity_poly.pdbx_strand_id
1 'polypeptide(L)'
;MNLVNEVNKQRIKGIFLGAFLPIGLLLIVGLYGFYISKPWVIGENNFAAAPGTYIGVVWVYLISVNYYHVFFCLSANMLAVWFLTNKNKNAIANGVVLPTALYAVLLVVVRLL
;
A
#
# COMPACT_ATOMS: atom_id res chain seq x y z
N MET A 1 -25.62 21.18 9.51
CA MET A 1 -24.29 20.53 9.52
C MET A 1 -23.44 21.19 8.46
N ASN A 2 -22.19 21.55 8.74
CA ASN A 2 -21.37 22.34 7.82
C ASN A 2 -20.82 21.43 6.70
N LEU A 3 -21.31 21.58 5.46
CA LEU A 3 -21.01 20.73 4.31
C LEU A 3 -19.49 20.55 4.07
N VAL A 4 -18.73 21.62 4.31
CA VAL A 4 -17.26 21.63 4.20
C VAL A 4 -16.60 20.69 5.22
N ASN A 5 -17.12 20.63 6.45
CA ASN A 5 -16.57 19.75 7.50
C ASN A 5 -16.81 18.28 7.17
N GLU A 6 -17.93 17.96 6.52
CA GLU A 6 -18.27 16.60 6.15
C GLU A 6 -17.40 16.09 4.99
N VAL A 7 -17.16 16.94 3.99
CA VAL A 7 -16.23 16.64 2.89
C VAL A 7 -14.80 16.46 3.42
N ASN A 8 -14.34 17.31 4.33
CA ASN A 8 -13.02 17.18 4.94
C ASN A 8 -12.88 15.89 5.76
N LYS A 9 -13.90 15.51 6.53
CA LYS A 9 -13.90 14.24 7.27
C LYS A 9 -13.80 13.03 6.33
N GLN A 10 -14.48 13.08 5.18
CA GLN A 10 -14.40 12.03 4.16
C GLN A 10 -13.02 11.98 3.49
N ARG A 11 -12.41 13.14 3.19
CA ARG A 11 -11.04 13.21 2.67
C ARG A 11 -10.02 12.61 3.63
N ILE A 12 -10.12 12.92 4.92
CA ILE A 12 -9.23 12.36 5.95
C ILE A 12 -9.35 10.83 5.98
N LYS A 13 -10.58 10.28 5.92
CA LYS A 13 -10.78 8.83 5.80
C LYS A 13 -10.09 8.26 4.55
N GLY A 14 -10.15 8.98 3.43
CA GLY A 14 -9.44 8.63 2.20
C GLY A 14 -7.93 8.61 2.35
N ILE A 15 -7.35 9.58 3.06
CA ILE A 15 -5.91 9.63 3.35
C ILE A 15 -5.49 8.40 4.15
N PHE A 16 -6.22 8.08 5.23
CA PHE A 16 -5.93 6.89 6.03
C PHE A 16 -6.06 5.59 5.22
N LEU A 17 -7.11 5.50 4.39
CA LEU A 17 -7.31 4.34 3.53
C LEU A 17 -6.16 4.19 2.54
N GLY A 18 -5.79 5.26 1.84
CA GLY A 18 -4.69 5.24 0.86
C GLY A 18 -3.31 5.02 1.49
N ALA A 19 -3.11 5.34 2.76
CA ALA A 19 -1.86 5.08 3.46
C ALA A 19 -1.77 3.60 3.90
N PHE A 20 -2.80 3.09 4.59
CA PHE A 20 -2.71 1.82 5.30
C PHE A 20 -3.23 0.60 4.54
N LEU A 21 -4.23 0.77 3.66
CA LEU A 21 -4.78 -0.33 2.87
C LEU A 21 -3.73 -1.06 2.02
N PRO A 22 -2.88 -0.37 1.23
CA PRO A 22 -1.86 -1.05 0.43
C PRO A 22 -0.85 -1.82 1.28
N ILE A 23 -0.43 -1.26 2.42
CA ILE A 23 0.50 -1.91 3.36
C ILE A 23 -0.13 -3.17 3.95
N GLY A 24 -1.40 -3.09 4.35
CA GLY A 24 -2.16 -4.24 4.87
C GLY A 24 -2.29 -5.36 3.84
N LEU A 25 -2.61 -5.02 2.58
CA LEU A 25 -2.68 -6.00 1.49
C LEU A 25 -1.33 -6.67 1.24
N LEU A 26 -0.26 -5.89 1.25
CA LEU A 26 1.09 -6.37 1.04
C LEU A 26 1.54 -7.34 2.15
N LEU A 27 1.18 -7.06 3.42
CA LEU A 27 1.37 -7.99 4.54
C LEU A 27 0.55 -9.28 4.38
N ILE A 28 -0.73 -9.18 3.96
CA ILE A 28 -1.59 -10.35 3.74
C ILE A 28 -0.98 -11.26 2.66
N VAL A 29 -0.55 -10.68 1.53
CA VAL A 29 0.09 -11.43 0.44
C VAL A 29 1.40 -12.09 0.90
N GLY A 30 2.22 -11.36 1.66
CA GLY A 30 3.46 -11.89 2.22
C GLY A 30 3.25 -13.07 3.17
N LEU A 31 2.30 -12.95 4.11
CA LEU A 31 1.96 -14.02 5.06
C LEU A 31 1.30 -15.22 4.37
N TYR A 32 0.44 -14.98 3.39
CA TYR A 32 -0.19 -16.04 2.61
C TYR A 32 0.86 -16.81 1.79
N GLY A 33 1.84 -16.12 1.20
CA GLY A 33 2.99 -16.75 0.55
C GLY A 33 3.77 -17.67 1.46
N PHE A 34 4.07 -17.18 2.67
CA PHE A 34 4.76 -17.96 3.67
C PHE A 34 3.97 -19.23 4.06
N TYR A 35 2.65 -19.12 4.24
CA TYR A 35 1.77 -20.26 4.55
C TYR A 35 1.83 -21.37 3.49
N ILE A 36 1.84 -21.02 2.21
CA ILE A 36 1.88 -22.01 1.11
C ILE A 36 3.31 -22.46 0.75
N SER A 37 4.32 -22.18 1.60
CA SER A 37 5.74 -22.48 1.34
C SER A 37 6.28 -21.89 0.03
N LYS A 38 5.62 -20.86 -0.50
CA LYS A 38 6.08 -20.04 -1.63
C LYS A 38 6.21 -18.62 -1.12
N PRO A 39 7.31 -18.27 -0.42
CA PRO A 39 7.48 -16.94 0.10
C PRO A 39 7.59 -15.96 -1.08
N TRP A 40 6.48 -15.32 -1.42
CA TRP A 40 6.47 -14.18 -2.31
C TRP A 40 7.09 -13.04 -1.52
N VAL A 41 8.37 -12.77 -1.73
CA VAL A 41 9.03 -11.52 -1.34
C VAL A 41 9.29 -10.80 -2.65
N ILE A 42 8.67 -9.64 -2.84
CA ILE A 42 8.71 -8.96 -4.14
C ILE A 42 10.08 -8.26 -4.24
N GLY A 43 11.04 -8.90 -4.91
CA GLY A 43 12.43 -8.43 -5.04
C GLY A 43 13.01 -8.73 -6.43
N GLU A 44 14.05 -7.98 -6.81
CA GLU A 44 14.47 -7.81 -8.21
C GLU A 44 15.09 -9.04 -8.84
N ASN A 45 15.82 -9.90 -8.12
CA ASN A 45 16.50 -11.03 -8.77
C ASN A 45 16.85 -12.24 -7.88
N ASN A 46 16.45 -12.30 -6.61
CA ASN A 46 16.65 -13.50 -5.78
C ASN A 46 15.65 -13.51 -4.63
N PHE A 47 15.16 -14.71 -4.29
CA PHE A 47 14.44 -14.99 -3.06
C PHE A 47 15.37 -14.67 -1.87
N ALA A 48 15.43 -13.40 -1.47
CA ALA A 48 16.09 -13.01 -0.24
C ALA A 48 15.49 -13.86 0.88
N ALA A 49 16.36 -14.56 1.61
CA ALA A 49 16.04 -15.58 2.59
C ALA A 49 14.70 -15.28 3.28
N ALA A 50 13.65 -16.00 2.88
CA ALA A 50 12.36 -15.85 3.50
C ALA A 50 12.55 -16.12 4.99
N PRO A 51 12.29 -15.15 5.87
CA PRO A 51 12.48 -15.36 7.29
C PRO A 51 11.70 -16.60 7.72
N GLY A 52 12.34 -17.54 8.42
CA GLY A 52 11.72 -18.81 8.81
C GLY A 52 10.56 -18.70 9.81
N THR A 53 10.12 -17.47 10.11
CA THR A 53 9.04 -17.19 11.05
C THR A 53 8.12 -16.12 10.48
N TYR A 54 6.82 -16.22 10.81
CA TYR A 54 5.81 -15.21 10.49
C TYR A 54 6.19 -13.80 11.00
N ILE A 55 6.87 -13.71 12.16
CA ILE A 55 7.32 -12.44 12.73
C ILE A 55 8.40 -11.81 11.86
N GLY A 56 9.36 -12.61 11.36
CA GLY A 56 10.37 -12.10 10.45
C GLY A 56 9.76 -11.63 9.12
N VAL A 57 8.71 -12.28 8.62
CA VAL A 57 8.01 -11.84 7.39
C VAL A 57 7.42 -10.45 7.60
N VAL A 58 6.72 -10.23 8.71
CA VAL A 58 6.19 -8.90 9.08
C VAL A 58 7.32 -7.88 9.18
N TRP A 59 8.43 -8.24 9.82
CA TRP A 59 9.59 -7.36 10.00
C TRP A 59 10.23 -6.94 8.68
N VAL A 60 10.45 -7.90 7.76
CA VAL A 60 11.00 -7.63 6.43
C VAL A 60 10.08 -6.71 5.65
N TYR A 61 8.77 -6.94 5.69
CA TYR A 61 7.81 -6.10 4.97
C TYR A 61 7.61 -4.70 5.57
N LEU A 62 7.88 -4.52 6.87
CA LEU A 62 7.82 -3.22 7.52
C LEU A 62 9.10 -2.40 7.37
N ILE A 63 10.27 -3.04 7.25
CA ILE A 63 11.57 -2.37 7.28
C ILE A 63 12.26 -2.38 5.91
N SER A 64 12.12 -3.45 5.14
CA SER A 64 12.72 -3.58 3.81
C SER A 64 11.78 -2.99 2.76
N VAL A 65 11.87 -1.67 2.59
CA VAL A 65 11.19 -0.99 1.48
C VAL A 65 12.01 -1.22 0.21
N ASN A 66 11.44 -1.98 -0.72
CA ASN A 66 12.01 -2.19 -2.06
C ASN A 66 11.12 -1.48 -3.09
N TYR A 67 11.70 -1.11 -4.23
CA TYR A 67 11.01 -0.60 -5.42
C TYR A 67 9.69 -1.33 -5.68
N TYR A 68 9.71 -2.66 -5.62
CA TYR A 68 8.52 -3.48 -5.86
C TYR A 68 7.42 -3.33 -4.81
N HIS A 69 7.78 -3.14 -3.55
CA HIS A 69 6.80 -2.90 -2.49
C HIS A 69 6.09 -1.55 -2.72
N VAL A 70 6.86 -0.53 -3.08
CA VAL A 70 6.31 0.80 -3.38
C VAL A 70 5.44 0.77 -4.65
N PHE A 71 5.87 0.02 -5.68
CA PHE A 71 5.10 -0.17 -6.91
C PHE A 71 3.77 -0.90 -6.67
N PHE A 72 3.78 -1.93 -5.80
CA PHE A 72 2.56 -2.61 -5.38
C PHE A 72 1.61 -1.65 -4.65
N CYS A 73 2.12 -0.85 -3.72
CA CYS A 73 1.32 0.12 -2.97
C CYS A 73 0.64 1.16 -3.90
N LEU A 74 1.35 1.64 -4.92
CA LEU A 74 0.78 2.51 -5.96
C LEU A 74 -0.36 1.82 -6.72
N SER A 75 -0.14 0.58 -7.15
CA SER A 75 -1.13 -0.20 -7.91
C SER A 75 -2.39 -0.45 -7.09
N ALA A 76 -2.25 -0.81 -5.82
CA ALA A 76 -3.37 -0.99 -4.90
C ALA A 76 -4.16 0.31 -4.67
N ASN A 77 -3.47 1.45 -4.54
CA ASN A 77 -4.15 2.73 -4.40
C ASN A 77 -4.91 3.16 -5.66
N MET A 78 -4.38 2.87 -6.85
CA MET A 78 -5.07 3.15 -8.10
C MET A 78 -6.37 2.34 -8.23
N LEU A 79 -6.35 1.06 -7.84
CA LEU A 79 -7.55 0.23 -7.76
C LEU A 79 -8.54 0.75 -6.71
N ALA A 80 -8.05 1.19 -5.55
CA ALA A 80 -8.90 1.75 -4.49
C ALA A 80 -9.61 3.04 -4.96
N VAL A 81 -8.90 3.94 -5.65
CA VAL A 81 -9.49 5.15 -6.25
C VAL A 81 -10.56 4.79 -7.27
N TRP A 82 -10.28 3.85 -8.18
CA TRP A 82 -11.25 3.40 -9.17
C TRP A 82 -12.52 2.83 -8.51
N PHE A 83 -12.37 1.96 -7.51
CA PHE A 83 -13.51 1.38 -6.80
C PHE A 83 -14.33 2.42 -6.03
N LEU A 84 -13.67 3.36 -5.35
CA LEU A 84 -14.34 4.44 -4.62
C LEU A 84 -15.10 5.39 -5.57
N THR A 85 -14.53 5.66 -6.75
CA THR A 85 -15.16 6.49 -7.78
C THR A 85 -16.41 5.80 -8.34
N ASN A 86 -16.34 4.49 -8.63
CA ASN A 86 -17.50 3.70 -9.06
C ASN A 86 -18.64 3.65 -8.03
N LYS A 87 -18.33 3.88 -6.74
CA LYS A 87 -19.31 3.96 -5.66
C LYS A 87 -19.75 5.40 -5.36
N ASN A 88 -19.42 6.37 -6.21
CA ASN A 88 -19.71 7.80 -6.05
C ASN A 88 -19.12 8.40 -4.75
N LYS A 89 -18.01 7.84 -4.22
CA LYS A 89 -17.33 8.30 -3.00
C LYS A 89 -16.14 9.22 -3.33
N ASN A 90 -16.37 10.22 -4.17
CA ASN A 90 -15.32 11.06 -4.75
C ASN A 90 -14.49 11.84 -3.71
N ALA A 91 -15.11 12.27 -2.60
CA ALA A 91 -14.37 12.94 -1.53
C ALA A 91 -13.36 12.01 -0.83
N ILE A 92 -13.69 10.73 -0.69
CA ILE A 92 -12.79 9.72 -0.12
C ILE A 92 -11.70 9.36 -1.15
N ALA A 93 -12.08 9.17 -2.42
CA ALA A 93 -11.13 8.91 -3.51
C ALA A 93 -10.07 10.01 -3.61
N ASN A 94 -10.48 11.28 -3.51
CA ASN A 94 -9.56 12.43 -3.48
C ASN A 94 -8.57 12.39 -2.30
N GLY A 95 -9.00 11.85 -1.14
CA GLY A 95 -8.11 11.65 -0.01
C GLY A 95 -6.99 10.62 -0.27
N VAL A 96 -7.28 9.58 -1.05
CA VAL A 96 -6.32 8.51 -1.41
C VAL A 96 -5.21 9.04 -2.33
N VAL A 97 -5.45 10.10 -3.09
CA VAL A 97 -4.47 10.70 -4.02
C VAL A 97 -3.22 11.17 -3.31
N LEU A 98 -3.34 11.72 -2.09
CA LEU A 98 -2.21 12.27 -1.36
C LEU A 98 -1.19 11.19 -0.92
N PRO A 99 -1.60 10.08 -0.28
CA PRO A 99 -0.74 8.91 -0.09
C PRO A 99 -0.17 8.34 -1.39
N THR A 100 -0.97 8.35 -2.47
CA THR A 100 -0.51 7.85 -3.79
C THR A 100 0.64 8.69 -4.33
N ALA A 101 0.56 10.02 -4.23
CA ALA A 101 1.64 10.91 -4.64
C ALA A 101 2.90 10.69 -3.80
N LEU A 102 2.76 10.45 -2.49
CA LEU A 102 3.89 10.11 -1.62
C LEU A 102 4.55 8.80 -2.05
N TYR A 103 3.77 7.75 -2.33
CA TYR A 103 4.32 6.50 -2.86
C TYR A 103 5.01 6.69 -4.21
N ALA A 104 4.52 7.58 -5.08
CA ALA A 104 5.16 7.86 -6.36
C ALA A 104 6.53 8.52 -6.17
N VAL A 105 6.64 9.49 -5.25
CA VAL A 105 7.93 10.10 -4.90
C VAL A 105 8.87 9.06 -4.29
N LEU A 106 8.38 8.23 -3.37
CA LEU A 106 9.17 7.14 -2.78
C LEU A 106 9.64 6.15 -3.84
N LEU A 107 8.83 5.86 -4.86
CA LEU A 107 9.20 4.94 -5.94
C LEU A 107 10.40 5.50 -6.73
N VAL A 108 10.39 6.80 -7.03
CA VAL A 108 11.49 7.47 -7.71
C VAL A 108 12.75 7.44 -6.85
N VAL A 109 12.64 7.78 -5.56
CA VAL A 109 13.79 7.77 -4.64
C VAL A 109 14.39 6.37 -4.51
N VAL A 110 13.56 5.36 -4.26
CA VAL A 110 14.01 3.96 -4.08
C VAL A 110 14.58 3.38 -5.38
N ARG A 111 14.18 3.88 -6.55
CA ARG A 111 14.76 3.47 -7.84
C ARG A 111 16.14 4.10 -8.12
N LEU A 112 16.42 5.25 -7.54
CA LEU A 112 17.67 5.99 -7.75
C LEU A 112 18.78 5.56 -6.77
N LEU A 113 18.42 4.90 -5.66
CA LEU A 113 19.33 4.35 -4.65
C LEU A 113 19.74 2.91 -5.02
#